data_AF-A0A397AVT8-F1
#
_entry.id   AF-A0A397AVT8-F1
#
_cell.length_a   1.000
_cell.length_b   1.000
_cell.length_c   1.000
_cell.angle_alpha   90.00
_cell.angle_beta   90.00
_cell.angle_gamma   90.00
#
_symmetry.space_group_name_H-M   'P 1'
#
loop_
_entity.id
_entity.type
_entity.pdbx_description
1 polymer ?
#
loop_
_entity_poly.entity_id
_entity_poly.type
_entity_poly.pdbx_seq_one_letter_code
_entity_poly.pdbx_strand_id
1 'polypeptide(L)'
;MQATDEGWALYGTEYRQVFDFVNEHNVSGVVLLSGDLHFAGVWQHSPYDFLYEAAEASTHKTLFQSWTGLHFGHITIVDNAGDAGLYPAMDIVVYRSRLGQPMPAFSMRLNWEDTIPIKHNRT
;
A
#
# COMPACT_ATOMS: atom_id res chain seq x y z
N MET A 1 -10.67 18.91 -9.59
CA MET A 1 -11.37 17.62 -9.50
C MET A 1 -11.12 17.10 -8.10
N GLN A 2 -12.16 17.02 -7.30
CA GLN A 2 -12.10 16.32 -6.01
C GLN A 2 -12.38 14.86 -6.34
N ALA A 3 -11.43 13.96 -6.07
CA ALA A 3 -11.57 12.51 -6.21
C ALA A 3 -12.48 11.93 -5.11
N THR A 4 -13.62 12.57 -4.84
CA THR A 4 -14.49 12.25 -3.71
C THR A 4 -15.71 11.42 -4.09
N ASP A 5 -15.95 11.24 -5.39
CA ASP A 5 -17.16 10.58 -5.92
C ASP A 5 -16.88 9.18 -6.47
N GLU A 6 -15.71 8.56 -6.16
CA GLU A 6 -15.31 7.24 -6.65
C GLU A 6 -14.46 6.47 -5.61
N GLY A 7 -14.24 5.18 -5.83
CA GLY A 7 -13.38 4.33 -4.99
C GLY A 7 -13.87 4.15 -3.54
N TRP A 8 -12.95 3.90 -2.61
CA TRP A 8 -13.26 3.65 -1.20
C TRP A 8 -13.96 4.83 -0.50
N ALA A 9 -13.87 6.04 -1.06
CA ALA A 9 -14.59 7.21 -0.54
C ALA A 9 -16.11 7.03 -0.58
N LEU A 10 -16.66 6.32 -1.58
CA LEU A 10 -18.09 6.00 -1.66
C LEU A 10 -18.49 4.73 -0.91
N TYR A 11 -17.60 3.74 -0.86
CA TYR A 11 -17.89 2.41 -0.31
C TYR A 11 -17.32 2.21 1.10
N GLY A 12 -17.47 3.22 1.95
CA GLY A 12 -16.88 3.22 3.29
C GLY A 12 -17.39 2.11 4.22
N THR A 13 -18.63 1.62 4.00
CA THR A 13 -19.19 0.51 4.80
C THR A 13 -18.54 -0.82 4.41
N GLU A 14 -18.48 -1.09 3.11
CA GLU A 14 -17.88 -2.29 2.53
C GLU A 14 -16.38 -2.33 2.82
N TYR A 15 -15.70 -1.18 2.70
CA TYR A 15 -14.31 -1.02 3.09
C TYR A 15 -14.08 -1.51 4.52
N ARG A 16 -14.86 -1.01 5.49
CA ARG A 16 -14.73 -1.43 6.90
C ARG A 16 -15.04 -2.91 7.09
N GLN A 17 -16.10 -3.43 6.48
CA GLN A 17 -16.45 -4.86 6.59
C GLN A 17 -15.30 -5.77 6.16
N VAL A 18 -14.61 -5.42 5.07
CA VAL A 18 -13.47 -6.20 4.58
C VAL A 18 -12.29 -6.14 5.55
N PHE A 19 -11.91 -4.95 6.01
CA PHE A 19 -10.70 -4.81 6.84
C PHE A 19 -10.92 -5.12 8.32
N ASP A 20 -12.15 -4.99 8.82
CA ASP A 20 -12.56 -5.54 10.12
C ASP A 20 -12.43 -7.06 10.11
N PHE A 21 -12.89 -7.74 9.05
CA PHE A 21 -12.70 -9.19 8.91
C PHE A 21 -11.21 -9.58 8.91
N VAL A 22 -10.37 -8.86 8.15
CA VAL A 22 -8.91 -9.09 8.12
C VAL A 22 -8.31 -8.93 9.52
N ASN A 23 -8.71 -7.88 10.24
CA ASN A 23 -8.26 -7.59 11.60
C ASN A 23 -8.71 -8.66 12.61
N GLU A 24 -10.01 -8.98 12.63
CA GLU A 24 -10.62 -9.95 13.54
C GLU A 24 -10.04 -11.36 13.39
N HIS A 25 -9.71 -11.74 12.15
CA HIS A 25 -9.11 -13.04 11.85
C HIS A 25 -7.58 -13.01 11.79
N ASN A 26 -6.95 -11.87 12.11
CA ASN A 26 -5.49 -11.67 12.09
C ASN A 26 -4.85 -12.17 10.78
N VAL A 27 -5.49 -11.87 9.65
CA VAL A 27 -5.02 -12.29 8.33
C VAL A 27 -3.82 -11.44 7.93
N SER A 28 -2.67 -12.10 7.78
CA SER A 28 -1.42 -11.46 7.35
C SER A 28 -1.25 -11.50 5.83
N GLY A 29 -0.48 -10.57 5.28
CA GLY A 29 -0.13 -10.50 3.86
C GLY A 29 -1.08 -9.68 3.00
N VAL A 30 -1.99 -8.93 3.62
CA VAL A 30 -2.96 -8.11 2.91
C VAL A 30 -2.32 -6.76 2.56
N VAL A 31 -2.27 -6.45 1.26
CA VAL A 31 -1.76 -5.18 0.71
C VAL A 31 -2.71 -4.76 -0.41
N LEU A 32 -3.04 -3.47 -0.47
CA LEU A 32 -3.86 -2.91 -1.54
C LEU A 32 -3.00 -2.40 -2.69
N LEU A 33 -3.35 -2.83 -3.90
CA LEU A 33 -2.75 -2.36 -5.15
C LEU A 33 -3.86 -1.71 -5.96
N SER A 34 -3.84 -0.39 -6.09
CA SER A 34 -4.89 0.33 -6.83
C SER A 34 -4.31 1.07 -8.04
N GLY A 35 -5.19 1.39 -8.98
CA GLY A 35 -4.86 2.05 -10.25
C GLY A 35 -5.76 3.26 -10.48
N ASP A 36 -5.86 3.72 -11.73
CA ASP A 36 -6.79 4.79 -12.17
C ASP A 36 -6.51 6.22 -11.68
N LEU A 37 -5.66 6.37 -10.66
CA LEU A 37 -5.50 7.64 -9.93
C LEU A 37 -4.65 8.70 -10.63
N HIS A 38 -4.11 8.44 -11.81
CA HIS A 38 -3.28 9.38 -12.58
C HIS A 38 -2.08 9.99 -11.79
N PHE A 39 -1.70 9.38 -10.67
CA PHE A 39 -0.50 9.65 -9.89
C PHE A 39 0.00 8.36 -9.23
N ALA A 40 1.23 8.39 -8.70
CA ALA A 40 1.83 7.28 -7.97
C ALA A 40 2.00 7.64 -6.49
N GLY A 41 1.78 6.70 -5.58
CA GLY A 41 2.09 6.89 -4.18
C GLY A 41 2.01 5.62 -3.34
N VAL A 42 2.29 5.78 -2.05
CA VAL A 42 2.16 4.73 -1.03
C VAL A 42 1.59 5.36 0.24
N TRP A 43 0.61 4.69 0.85
CA TRP A 43 -0.13 5.14 2.02
C TRP A 43 -0.30 4.01 3.03
N GLN A 44 -0.48 4.40 4.29
CA GLN A 44 -0.89 3.51 5.38
C GLN A 44 -2.26 3.94 5.89
N HIS A 45 -3.17 2.98 6.06
CA HIS A 45 -4.59 3.25 6.25
C HIS A 45 -4.95 3.47 7.72
N SER A 46 -5.75 4.49 8.01
CA SER A 46 -6.35 4.65 9.34
C SER A 46 -7.80 4.14 9.31
N PRO A 47 -8.30 3.43 10.35
CA PRO A 47 -7.60 3.04 11.58
C PRO A 47 -6.76 1.75 11.47
N TYR A 48 -6.64 1.16 10.27
CA TYR A 48 -5.97 -0.13 10.07
C TYR A 48 -4.46 0.01 9.83
N ASP A 49 -3.68 0.19 10.90
CA ASP A 49 -2.23 0.41 10.80
C ASP A 49 -1.46 -0.75 10.12
N PHE A 50 -2.03 -1.95 10.02
CA PHE A 50 -1.44 -3.06 9.27
C PHE A 50 -1.63 -2.95 7.75
N LEU A 51 -2.50 -2.06 7.28
CA LEU A 51 -2.95 -2.00 5.89
C LEU A 51 -2.20 -0.91 5.12
N TYR A 52 -1.44 -1.36 4.13
CA TYR A 52 -0.70 -0.51 3.21
C TYR A 52 -1.34 -0.54 1.83
N GLU A 53 -1.36 0.61 1.16
CA GLU A 53 -1.80 0.74 -0.22
C GLU A 53 -0.73 1.40 -1.07
N ALA A 54 -0.49 0.84 -2.24
CA ALA A 54 0.32 1.43 -3.30
C ALA A 54 -0.59 2.12 -4.35
N ALA A 55 -1.39 3.08 -3.89
CA ALA A 55 -2.34 3.92 -4.62
C ALA A 55 -3.25 4.70 -3.61
N GLU A 56 -3.86 5.81 -4.03
CA GLU A 56 -4.51 6.85 -3.21
C GLU A 56 -5.47 6.35 -2.12
N ALA A 57 -5.55 7.07 -0.99
CA ALA A 57 -6.86 7.40 -0.38
C ALA A 57 -6.75 8.57 0.64
N SER A 58 -7.90 9.05 1.14
CA SER A 58 -8.03 10.08 2.21
C SER A 58 -8.44 9.49 3.57
N THR A 59 -7.89 10.03 4.67
CA THR A 59 -7.72 9.48 6.06
C THR A 59 -6.41 8.70 6.34
N HIS A 60 -5.44 8.75 5.42
CA HIS A 60 -4.25 7.89 5.47
C HIS A 60 -3.01 8.69 5.91
N LYS A 61 -2.02 7.96 6.44
CA LYS A 61 -0.66 8.48 6.57
C LYS A 61 0.06 8.30 5.23
N THR A 62 0.24 9.41 4.50
CA THR A 62 0.99 9.41 3.24
C THR A 62 2.46 9.10 3.49
N LEU A 63 2.98 8.04 2.86
CA LEU A 63 4.40 7.69 2.87
C LEU A 63 5.11 8.27 1.64
N PHE A 64 4.42 8.32 0.49
CA PHE A 64 4.88 8.98 -0.73
C PHE A 64 3.71 9.33 -1.65
N GLN A 65 3.79 10.45 -2.37
CA GLN A 65 2.84 10.81 -3.43
C GLN A 65 3.52 11.68 -4.48
N SER A 66 3.30 11.38 -5.76
CA SER A 66 3.82 12.16 -6.88
C SER A 66 2.78 12.34 -7.97
N TRP A 67 2.33 13.57 -8.12
CA TRP A 67 1.42 14.02 -9.18
C TRP A 67 2.22 14.18 -10.47
N THR A 68 1.94 13.36 -11.48
CA THR A 68 2.23 13.54 -12.92
C THR A 68 2.32 12.17 -13.60
N GLY A 69 1.88 12.07 -14.86
CA GLY A 69 2.10 10.89 -15.73
C GLY A 69 3.57 10.59 -16.07
N LEU A 70 4.51 11.10 -15.27
CA LEU A 70 5.94 10.89 -15.35
C LEU A 70 6.44 9.93 -14.26
N HIS A 71 5.55 9.42 -13.41
CA HIS A 71 5.89 8.45 -12.37
C HIS A 71 5.13 7.15 -12.60
N PHE A 72 5.80 6.03 -12.39
CA PHE A 72 5.19 4.71 -12.39
C PHE A 72 5.70 3.90 -11.20
N GLY A 73 4.82 3.11 -10.60
CA GLY A 73 5.18 2.17 -9.55
C GLY A 73 5.69 0.86 -10.14
N HIS A 74 6.70 0.27 -9.50
CA HIS A 74 7.12 -1.10 -9.73
C HIS A 74 7.10 -1.82 -8.38
N ILE A 75 6.44 -2.96 -8.34
CA ILE A 75 6.29 -3.76 -7.13
C ILE A 75 6.92 -5.12 -7.40
N THR A 76 7.90 -5.48 -6.59
CA THR A 76 8.53 -6.79 -6.63
C THR A 76 8.15 -7.55 -5.37
N ILE A 77 7.49 -8.69 -5.55
CA ILE A 77 7.24 -9.62 -4.44
C ILE A 77 8.50 -10.48 -4.29
N VAL A 78 9.14 -10.36 -3.14
CA VAL A 78 10.29 -11.17 -2.76
C VAL A 78 9.77 -12.35 -1.97
N ASP A 79 9.69 -13.48 -2.66
CA ASP A 79 9.35 -14.76 -2.04
C ASP A 79 10.61 -15.36 -1.40
N ASN A 80 10.60 -15.45 -0.07
CA ASN A 80 11.66 -16.06 0.73
C ASN A 80 11.28 -17.48 1.18
N ALA A 81 10.33 -18.16 0.52
CA ALA A 81 9.80 -19.48 0.92
C ALA A 81 10.85 -20.63 1.02
N GLY A 82 12.13 -20.38 0.76
CA GLY A 82 13.23 -21.33 0.96
C GLY A 82 14.20 -21.01 2.11
N ASP A 83 14.16 -19.80 2.66
CA ASP A 83 15.15 -19.34 3.65
C ASP A 83 14.56 -19.42 5.06
N ALA A 84 15.04 -20.38 5.84
CA ALA A 84 14.55 -20.64 7.20
C ALA A 84 14.59 -19.37 8.07
N GLY A 85 13.42 -18.88 8.45
CA GLY A 85 13.25 -17.71 9.32
C GLY A 85 13.07 -16.37 8.59
N LEU A 86 13.00 -16.35 7.25
CA LEU A 86 12.65 -15.15 6.49
C LEU A 86 11.20 -15.20 6.03
N TYR A 87 10.41 -14.21 6.43
CA TYR A 87 9.07 -14.00 5.89
C TYR A 87 9.15 -13.42 4.48
N PRO A 88 8.13 -13.62 3.63
CA PRO A 88 8.01 -12.91 2.37
C PRO A 88 8.08 -11.39 2.58
N ALA A 89 8.51 -10.67 1.56
CA ALA A 89 8.51 -9.20 1.59
C ALA A 89 8.07 -8.65 0.24
N MET A 90 7.66 -7.39 0.24
CA MET A 90 7.33 -6.65 -0.96
C MET A 90 8.23 -5.43 -1.04
N ASP A 91 9.01 -5.35 -2.11
CA ASP A 91 9.80 -4.16 -2.44
C ASP A 91 8.97 -3.28 -3.38
N ILE A 92 8.58 -2.12 -2.89
CA ILE A 92 7.82 -1.12 -3.63
C ILE A 92 8.78 -0.02 -4.04
N VAL A 93 8.94 0.19 -5.34
CA VAL A 93 9.78 1.25 -5.91
C VAL A 93 8.96 2.11 -6.84
N VAL A 94 8.85 3.40 -6.53
CA VAL A 94 8.25 4.37 -7.46
C VAL A 94 9.37 5.02 -8.25
N TYR A 95 9.26 4.95 -9.57
CA TYR A 95 10.22 5.56 -10.49
C TYR A 95 9.70 6.90 -10.99
N ARG A 96 10.63 7.80 -11.27
CA ARG A 96 10.40 9.00 -12.08
C ARG A 96 11.03 8.81 -13.45
N SER A 97 10.31 9.17 -14.49
CA SER A 97 10.77 9.18 -15.88
C SER A 97 10.25 10.44 -16.55
N ARG A 98 11.13 11.42 -16.75
CA ARG A 98 10.80 12.67 -17.47
C ARG A 98 11.44 12.67 -18.85
N LEU A 99 12.73 12.37 -18.92
CA LEU A 99 13.53 12.13 -20.14
C LEU A 99 14.72 11.25 -19.73
N GLY A 100 14.93 10.11 -20.40
CA GLY A 100 16.03 9.18 -20.11
C GLY A 100 15.62 7.92 -19.32
N GLN A 101 16.60 7.22 -18.76
CA GLN A 101 16.37 6.00 -17.99
C GLN A 101 15.56 6.30 -16.71
N PRO A 102 14.53 5.50 -16.39
CA PRO A 102 13.79 5.64 -15.14
C PRO A 102 14.72 5.61 -13.93
N MET A 103 14.50 6.54 -12.99
CA MET A 103 15.26 6.58 -11.73
C MET A 103 14.33 6.34 -10.55
N PRO A 104 14.75 5.58 -9.52
CA PRO A 104 13.99 5.48 -8.27
C PRO A 104 13.77 6.86 -7.65
N ALA A 105 12.51 7.18 -7.33
CA ALA A 105 12.09 8.38 -6.63
C ALA A 105 11.65 8.05 -5.19
N PHE A 106 11.16 6.83 -4.96
CA PHE A 106 10.82 6.30 -3.65
C PHE A 106 11.08 4.80 -3.61
N SER A 107 11.46 4.29 -2.45
CA SER A 107 11.60 2.86 -2.21
C SER A 107 11.15 2.53 -0.80
N MET A 108 10.38 1.46 -0.66
CA MET A 108 9.94 0.93 0.61
C MET A 108 10.00 -0.59 0.55
N ARG A 109 10.51 -1.20 1.63
CA ARG A 109 10.35 -2.63 1.85
C ARG A 109 9.25 -2.83 2.88
N LEU A 110 8.22 -3.57 2.49
CA LEU A 110 7.16 -4.01 3.37
C LEU A 110 7.41 -5.47 3.70
N ASN A 111 7.72 -5.78 4.96
CA ASN A 111 7.83 -7.17 5.38
C ASN A 111 6.42 -7.72 5.61
N TRP A 112 6.19 -9.00 5.33
CA TRP A 112 4.90 -9.64 5.61
C TRP A 112 4.43 -9.43 7.05
N GLU A 113 5.38 -9.41 7.97
CA GLU A 113 5.15 -9.13 9.38
C GLU A 113 4.53 -7.77 9.67
N ASP A 114 4.83 -6.76 8.85
CA ASP A 114 4.30 -5.40 8.98
C ASP A 114 2.79 -5.36 8.67
N THR A 115 2.27 -6.40 8.03
CA THR A 115 0.84 -6.55 7.68
C THR A 115 0.05 -7.41 8.67
N ILE A 116 0.65 -7.83 9.79
CA ILE A 116 -0.02 -8.64 10.81
C ILE A 116 -0.85 -7.73 11.75
N PRO A 117 -2.20 -7.81 11.77
CA PRO A 117 -3.02 -6.90 12.54
C PRO A 117 -2.70 -6.83 14.04
N ILE A 118 -2.50 -7.97 14.71
CA ILE A 118 -2.25 -8.00 16.17
C ILE A 118 -0.97 -7.27 16.60
N LYS A 119 0.01 -7.07 15.70
CA LYS A 119 1.22 -6.31 16.02
C LYS A 119 0.95 -4.82 16.20
N HIS A 120 -0.16 -4.33 15.63
CA HIS A 120 -0.56 -2.93 15.63
C HIS A 120 -1.67 -2.61 16.65
N ASN A 121 -2.33 -3.63 17.21
CA ASN A 121 -3.35 -3.47 18.26
C ASN A 121 -2.77 -3.05 19.64
N ARG A 122 -1.59 -2.42 19.69
CA ARG A 122 -0.98 -1.91 20.93
C ARG A 122 -1.38 -0.46 21.19
N THR A 123 -2.59 -0.27 21.73
CA THR A 123 -2.93 0.72 22.77
C THR A 123 -4.34 0.44 23.29
#